data_AF-A0A7C5BRX1-F1
#
_entry.id   AF-A0A7C5BRX1-F1
#
_cell.length_a   1.000
_cell.length_b   1.000
_cell.length_c   1.000
_cell.angle_alpha   90.00
_cell.angle_beta   90.00
_cell.angle_gamma   90.00
#
_symmetry.space_group_name_H-M   'P 1'
#
loop_
_entity.id
_entity.type
_entity.pdbx_description
1 polymer ?
#
loop_
_entity_poly.entity_id
_entity_poly.type
_entity_poly.pdbx_seq_one_letter_code
_entity_poly.pdbx_strand_id
1 'polypeptide(L)'
;MRQRSAFTLIELLVVIAIIAILASILFPVFGRAKEQGKQTSCCSNMKQVGMAFQLYLQNYDDRFIEGDPWGKTAWNFVINAYSGSRKPANWNDPGRGNFFVCPSQPALHYITGNKKAMIDYYRLGQVWGLTPTVDRDRKPAYAFWASYSINENILMRWPVLSAWRYPTRSYFLLEGSDMETSPGSCDHWVTNGRLPHNDGMNIAYLDAHVKWTKCVYDTHGSSNTSEWSWSVPVNEQTGPWTATGQPDITSP
;
A
#
# COMPACT_ATOMS: atom_id res chain seq x y z
N MET A 1 -2.47 38.55 58.19
CA MET A 1 -1.86 39.05 56.94
C MET A 1 -1.53 37.85 56.07
N ARG A 2 -2.05 37.78 54.85
CA ARG A 2 -1.83 36.63 53.95
C ARG A 2 -0.51 36.88 53.22
N GLN A 3 0.54 36.14 53.57
CA GLN A 3 1.82 36.25 52.87
C GLN A 3 1.62 35.84 51.41
N ARG A 4 1.85 36.77 50.49
CA ARG A 4 1.90 36.47 49.06
C ARG A 4 3.30 35.92 48.78
N SER A 5 3.39 34.63 48.44
CA SER A 5 4.62 34.03 47.92
C SER A 5 4.94 34.68 46.57
N ALA A 6 6.01 35.47 46.51
CA ALA A 6 6.52 36.00 45.25
C ALA A 6 7.31 34.89 44.54
N PHE A 7 6.91 34.57 43.32
CA PHE A 7 7.60 33.59 42.48
C PHE A 7 8.93 34.19 42.02
N THR A 8 10.05 33.49 42.23
CA THR A 8 11.36 34.00 41.83
C THR A 8 11.61 33.71 40.35
N LEU A 9 12.39 34.58 39.70
CA LEU A 9 12.76 34.41 38.29
C LEU A 9 13.57 33.12 38.07
N ILE A 10 14.34 32.69 39.07
CA ILE A 10 15.14 31.46 39.05
C ILE A 10 14.23 30.22 39.06
N GLU A 11 13.18 30.18 39.89
CA GLU A 11 12.22 29.07 39.91
C GLU A 11 11.54 28.90 38.55
N LEU A 12 11.14 30.01 37.92
CA LEU A 12 10.55 29.97 36.59
C LEU A 12 11.54 29.46 35.54
N LEU A 13 12.80 29.93 35.60
CA LEU A 13 13.85 29.57 34.65
C LEU A 13 14.23 28.08 34.73
N VAL A 14 14.30 27.51 35.93
CA VAL A 14 14.58 26.08 36.12
C VAL A 14 13.44 25.22 35.56
N VAL A 15 12.18 25.63 35.77
CA VAL A 15 11.02 24.87 35.27
C VAL A 15 10.99 24.84 33.75
N ILE A 16 11.19 25.98 33.08
CA ILE A 16 11.22 26.00 31.60
C ILE A 16 12.41 25.20 31.05
N ALA A 17 13.56 25.20 31.75
CA ALA A 17 14.72 24.40 31.35
C ALA A 17 14.42 22.90 31.42
N ILE A 18 13.77 22.44 32.49
CA ILE A 18 13.35 21.04 32.63
C ILE A 18 12.32 20.67 31.54
N ILE A 19 11.31 21.52 31.31
CA ILE A 19 10.31 21.30 30.26
C ILE A 19 10.99 21.21 28.88
N ALA A 20 11.96 22.09 28.59
CA ALA A 20 12.69 22.07 27.32
C ALA A 20 13.48 20.76 27.12
N ILE A 21 14.15 20.26 28.17
CA ILE A 21 14.87 18.98 28.12
C ILE A 21 13.89 17.83 27.88
N LEU A 22 12.80 17.75 28.64
CA LEU A 22 11.80 16.69 28.47
C LEU A 22 11.13 16.73 27.09
N ALA A 23 10.77 17.92 26.61
CA ALA A 23 10.17 18.12 25.31
C ALA A 23 11.12 17.68 24.17
N SER A 24 12.42 17.98 24.28
CA SER A 24 13.42 17.58 23.27
C SER A 24 13.53 16.07 23.06
N ILE A 25 13.32 15.27 24.11
CA ILE A 25 13.35 13.80 24.03
C ILE A 25 11.98 13.27 23.59
N LEU A 26 10.89 13.88 24.05
CA LEU A 26 9.54 13.40 23.79
C LEU A 26 9.10 13.59 22.34
N PHE A 27 9.44 14.72 21.71
CA PHE A 27 9.02 15.02 20.33
C PHE A 27 9.46 13.97 19.28
N PRO A 28 10.74 13.55 19.20
CA PRO A 28 11.14 12.55 18.21
C PRO A 28 10.49 11.19 18.46
N VAL A 29 10.30 10.81 19.73
CA VAL A 29 9.66 9.54 20.11
C VAL A 29 8.16 9.54 19.75
N PHE A 30 7.48 10.64 20.02
CA PHE A 30 6.05 10.79 19.71
C PHE A 30 5.77 10.67 18.20
N GLY A 31 6.65 11.23 17.37
CA GLY A 31 6.56 11.09 15.91
C GLY A 31 6.60 9.62 15.46
N ARG A 32 7.59 8.85 15.95
CA ARG A 32 7.72 7.42 15.63
C ARG A 32 6.55 6.60 16.15
N ALA A 33 6.07 6.87 17.37
CA ALA A 33 4.92 6.18 17.96
C ALA A 33 3.63 6.43 17.17
N LYS A 34 3.40 7.68 16.74
CA LYS A 34 2.27 8.03 15.86
C LYS A 34 2.36 7.29 14.53
N GLU A 35 3.55 7.22 13.94
CA GLU A 35 3.78 6.50 12.69
C GLU A 35 3.55 4.98 12.84
N GLN A 36 3.96 4.38 13.96
CA GLN A 36 3.66 2.98 14.28
C GLN A 36 2.14 2.70 14.34
N GLY A 37 1.35 3.66 14.86
CA GLY A 37 -0.11 3.56 14.87
C GLY A 37 -0.71 3.61 13.45
N LYS A 38 -0.14 4.44 12.58
CA LYS A 38 -0.54 4.47 11.16
C LYS A 38 -0.15 3.19 10.42
N GLN A 39 1.05 2.66 10.68
CA GLN A 39 1.50 1.37 10.16
C GLN A 39 0.54 0.24 10.53
N THR A 40 0.14 0.17 11.80
CA THR A 40 -0.81 -0.84 12.29
C THR A 40 -2.16 -0.72 11.57
N SER A 41 -2.64 0.52 11.37
CA SER A 41 -3.87 0.78 10.61
C SER A 41 -3.73 0.36 9.15
N CYS A 42 -2.58 0.64 8.52
CA CYS A 42 -2.32 0.26 7.15
C CYS A 42 -2.23 -1.25 6.95
N CYS A 43 -1.57 -1.96 7.87
CA CYS A 43 -1.54 -3.42 7.89
C CYS A 43 -2.96 -4.01 7.98
N SER A 44 -3.81 -3.46 8.85
CA SER A 44 -5.22 -3.86 8.95
C SER A 44 -6.00 -3.62 7.65
N ASN A 45 -5.77 -2.48 6.99
CA ASN A 45 -6.36 -2.15 5.71
C ASN A 45 -5.92 -3.15 4.62
N MET A 46 -4.63 -3.39 4.46
CA MET A 46 -4.11 -4.37 3.49
C MET A 46 -4.62 -5.78 3.76
N LYS A 47 -4.75 -6.18 5.04
CA LYS A 47 -5.35 -7.48 5.40
C LYS A 47 -6.78 -7.59 4.89
N GLN A 48 -7.58 -6.53 5.02
CA GLN A 48 -8.96 -6.50 4.51
C GLN A 48 -9.01 -6.52 2.99
N VAL A 49 -8.11 -5.79 2.32
CA VAL A 49 -7.97 -5.84 0.86
C VAL A 49 -7.65 -7.27 0.42
N GLY A 50 -6.64 -7.91 1.03
CA GLY A 50 -6.27 -9.30 0.72
C GLY A 50 -7.41 -10.28 0.97
N MET A 51 -8.15 -10.14 2.07
CA MET A 51 -9.35 -10.94 2.35
C MET A 51 -10.45 -10.73 1.28
N ALA A 52 -10.67 -9.50 0.83
CA ALA A 52 -11.63 -9.20 -0.24
C ALA A 52 -11.22 -9.89 -1.55
N PHE A 53 -9.93 -9.97 -1.85
CA PHE A 53 -9.42 -10.78 -2.96
C PHE A 53 -9.65 -12.27 -2.75
N GLN A 54 -9.40 -12.83 -1.56
CA GLN A 54 -9.70 -14.25 -1.31
C GLN A 54 -11.17 -14.57 -1.56
N LEU A 55 -12.08 -13.70 -1.14
CA LEU A 55 -13.52 -13.85 -1.42
C LEU A 55 -13.83 -13.75 -2.91
N TYR A 56 -13.15 -12.86 -3.64
CA TYR A 56 -13.26 -12.80 -5.09
C TYR A 56 -12.80 -14.11 -5.74
N LEU A 57 -11.60 -14.60 -5.39
CA LEU A 57 -11.04 -15.84 -5.94
C LEU A 57 -11.98 -17.04 -5.77
N GLN A 58 -12.61 -17.16 -4.59
CA GLN A 58 -13.60 -18.20 -4.30
C GLN A 58 -14.82 -18.16 -5.23
N ASN A 59 -15.21 -16.98 -5.72
CA ASN A 59 -16.34 -16.81 -6.63
C ASN A 59 -15.98 -16.98 -8.11
N TYR A 60 -14.68 -16.97 -8.45
CA TYR A 60 -14.18 -16.98 -9.83
C TYR A 60 -13.17 -18.09 -10.08
N ASP A 61 -13.35 -19.27 -9.48
CA ASP A 61 -12.52 -20.47 -9.70
C ASP A 61 -11.01 -20.21 -9.52
N ASP A 62 -10.65 -19.54 -8.43
CA ASP A 62 -9.28 -19.15 -8.09
C ASP A 62 -8.61 -18.22 -9.12
N ARG A 63 -9.41 -17.55 -9.97
CA ARG A 63 -8.91 -16.58 -10.94
C ARG A 63 -8.89 -15.19 -10.35
N PHE A 64 -7.72 -14.57 -10.39
CA PHE A 64 -7.54 -13.14 -10.15
C PHE A 64 -8.23 -12.33 -11.24
N ILE A 65 -8.41 -11.04 -10.94
CA ILE A 65 -8.94 -10.07 -11.90
C ILE A 65 -7.99 -10.01 -13.10
N GLU A 66 -8.47 -10.47 -14.25
CA GLU A 66 -7.73 -10.33 -15.50
C GLU A 66 -7.76 -8.86 -15.96
N GLY A 67 -6.61 -8.32 -16.37
CA GLY A 67 -6.44 -6.93 -16.79
C GLY A 67 -5.50 -6.81 -18.00
N ASP A 68 -5.63 -5.73 -18.76
CA ASP A 68 -4.85 -5.50 -19.99
C ASP A 68 -3.38 -5.08 -19.68
N PRO A 69 -2.39 -5.51 -20.50
CA PRO A 69 -0.98 -5.15 -20.39
C PRO A 69 -0.63 -3.65 -20.24
N TRP A 70 -1.48 -2.71 -20.66
CA TRP A 70 -1.27 -1.26 -20.48
C TRP A 70 -2.50 -0.51 -19.93
N GLY A 71 -3.41 -1.27 -19.34
CA GLY A 71 -4.77 -0.85 -18.99
C GLY A 71 -5.04 -0.53 -17.53
N LYS A 72 -4.00 -0.52 -16.65
CA LYS A 72 -4.02 -0.25 -15.19
C LYS A 72 -5.29 -0.70 -14.49
N THR A 73 -5.27 -1.95 -14.04
CA THR A 73 -6.40 -2.64 -13.43
C THR A 73 -6.94 -1.83 -12.26
N ALA A 74 -8.16 -1.32 -12.43
CA ALA A 74 -9.00 -0.72 -11.41
C ALA A 74 -9.43 -1.77 -10.37
N TRP A 75 -8.50 -2.62 -9.92
CA TRP A 75 -8.74 -3.81 -9.12
C TRP A 75 -9.45 -3.45 -7.82
N ASN A 76 -9.10 -2.30 -7.25
CA ASN A 76 -9.69 -1.75 -6.03
C ASN A 76 -11.20 -1.51 -6.21
N PHE A 77 -11.65 -1.10 -7.40
CA PHE A 77 -13.07 -0.93 -7.71
C PHE A 77 -13.78 -2.27 -7.87
N VAL A 78 -13.14 -3.26 -8.50
CA VAL A 78 -13.71 -4.60 -8.69
C VAL A 78 -13.88 -5.33 -7.36
N ILE A 79 -12.83 -5.36 -6.52
CA ILE A 79 -12.92 -6.02 -5.21
C ILE A 79 -13.74 -5.23 -4.19
N ASN A 80 -14.13 -3.99 -4.50
CA ASN A 80 -14.97 -3.20 -3.59
C ASN A 80 -16.32 -3.88 -3.34
N ALA A 81 -16.81 -4.74 -4.24
CA ALA A 81 -18.00 -5.54 -3.97
C ALA A 81 -17.81 -6.48 -2.75
N TYR A 82 -16.58 -6.94 -2.52
CA TYR A 82 -16.17 -7.96 -1.56
C TYR A 82 -15.66 -7.40 -0.22
N SER A 83 -15.57 -6.08 -0.08
CA SER A 83 -15.04 -5.41 1.13
C SER A 83 -16.07 -5.13 2.23
N GLY A 84 -17.30 -5.65 2.10
CA GLY A 84 -18.34 -5.57 3.13
C GLY A 84 -18.70 -4.13 3.54
N SER A 85 -18.84 -3.87 4.84
CA SER A 85 -19.25 -2.55 5.36
C SER A 85 -18.14 -1.48 5.32
N ARG A 86 -16.94 -1.81 4.86
CA ARG A 86 -15.80 -0.89 4.83
C ARG A 86 -15.57 -0.22 3.49
N LYS A 87 -16.48 -0.40 2.53
CA LYS A 87 -16.45 0.27 1.22
C LYS A 87 -16.31 1.79 1.37
N PRO A 88 -15.35 2.45 0.70
CA PRO A 88 -15.33 3.91 0.63
C PRO A 88 -16.61 4.43 -0.04
N ALA A 89 -17.34 5.27 0.69
CA ALA A 89 -18.47 6.02 0.13
C ALA A 89 -18.01 7.16 -0.80
N ASN A 90 -16.79 7.65 -0.58
CA ASN A 90 -16.14 8.67 -1.38
C ASN A 90 -14.68 8.29 -1.60
N TRP A 91 -14.30 8.03 -2.85
CA TRP A 91 -12.94 7.68 -3.22
C TRP A 91 -11.98 8.88 -3.25
N ASN A 92 -12.51 10.11 -3.17
CA ASN A 92 -11.74 11.34 -3.02
C ASN A 92 -11.46 11.74 -1.58
N ASP A 93 -11.88 10.94 -0.59
CA ASP A 93 -11.47 11.10 0.80
C ASP A 93 -10.29 10.15 1.11
N PRO A 94 -9.07 10.67 1.36
CA PRO A 94 -7.94 9.85 1.81
C PRO A 94 -8.06 9.44 3.29
N GLY A 95 -9.11 9.88 3.99
CA GLY A 95 -9.36 9.68 5.41
C GLY A 95 -10.00 8.35 5.79
N ARG A 96 -10.68 8.33 6.94
CA ARG A 96 -11.04 7.11 7.71
C ARG A 96 -11.94 6.10 6.98
N GLY A 97 -12.59 6.50 5.89
CA GLY A 97 -13.49 5.64 5.13
C GLY A 97 -12.84 4.86 3.98
N ASN A 98 -11.63 5.25 3.55
CA ASN A 98 -10.98 4.64 2.39
C ASN A 98 -9.83 3.71 2.80
N PHE A 99 -10.16 2.44 3.00
CA PHE A 99 -9.19 1.42 3.37
C PHE A 99 -8.28 0.98 2.22
N PHE A 100 -8.39 1.57 1.01
CA PHE A 100 -7.41 1.40 -0.07
C PHE A 100 -6.25 2.41 0.03
N VAL A 101 -6.24 3.24 1.06
CA VAL A 101 -5.27 4.32 1.26
C VAL A 101 -4.42 4.04 2.49
N CYS A 102 -3.11 4.23 2.32
CA CYS A 102 -2.15 4.21 3.41
C CYS A 102 -2.22 5.55 4.18
N PRO A 103 -2.48 5.57 5.50
CA PRO A 103 -2.56 6.81 6.29
C PRO A 103 -1.23 7.60 6.38
N SER A 104 -0.12 6.95 6.04
CA SER A 104 1.21 7.57 6.04
C SER A 104 1.60 8.09 4.65
N GLN A 105 1.00 7.53 3.61
CA GLN A 105 1.32 7.86 2.23
C GLN A 105 0.07 7.81 1.35
N PRO A 106 -0.88 8.75 1.53
CA PRO A 106 -1.99 8.86 0.60
C PRO A 106 -1.46 9.25 -0.79
N ALA A 107 -1.83 8.49 -1.82
CA ALA A 107 -1.48 8.78 -3.20
C ALA A 107 -2.73 9.02 -4.05
N LEU A 108 -2.64 10.03 -4.93
CA LEU A 108 -3.73 10.42 -5.82
C LEU A 108 -3.50 9.81 -7.19
N HIS A 109 -4.49 9.08 -7.68
CA HIS A 109 -4.48 8.38 -8.95
C HIS A 109 -5.55 8.92 -9.89
N TYR A 110 -5.37 8.64 -11.18
CA TYR A 110 -6.21 9.14 -12.26
C TYR A 110 -6.70 8.01 -13.16
N ILE A 111 -7.98 8.06 -13.54
CA ILE A 111 -8.62 7.14 -14.49
C ILE A 111 -8.96 7.92 -15.75
N THR A 112 -8.39 7.53 -16.89
CA THR A 112 -8.58 8.23 -18.18
C THR A 112 -8.97 7.29 -19.32
N GLY A 113 -9.61 7.85 -20.35
CA GLY A 113 -9.93 7.13 -21.59
C GLY A 113 -10.72 5.84 -21.40
N ASN A 114 -10.30 4.77 -22.09
CA ASN A 114 -10.96 3.45 -22.08
C ASN A 114 -10.99 2.80 -20.68
N LYS A 115 -10.11 3.21 -19.75
CA LYS A 115 -10.07 2.64 -18.39
C LYS A 115 -11.34 2.93 -17.61
N LYS A 116 -11.95 4.11 -17.82
CA LYS A 116 -13.26 4.43 -17.24
C LYS A 116 -14.35 3.51 -17.81
N ALA A 117 -14.34 3.29 -19.13
CA ALA A 117 -15.31 2.44 -19.79
C ALA A 117 -15.24 0.98 -19.29
N MET A 118 -14.04 0.49 -18.96
CA MET A 118 -13.87 -0.83 -18.32
C MET A 118 -14.58 -0.90 -16.96
N ILE A 119 -14.42 0.11 -16.10
CA ILE A 119 -15.10 0.14 -14.78
C ILE A 119 -16.62 0.16 -14.95
N ASP A 120 -17.12 0.96 -15.90
CA ASP A 120 -18.55 1.03 -16.19
C ASP A 120 -19.08 -0.30 -16.77
N TYR A 121 -18.28 -1.03 -17.56
CA TYR A 121 -18.61 -2.34 -18.12
C TYR A 121 -18.86 -3.41 -17.05
N TYR A 122 -18.11 -3.39 -15.94
CA TYR A 122 -18.35 -4.30 -14.81
C TYR A 122 -19.69 -4.04 -14.10
N ARG A 123 -20.50 -3.08 -14.57
CA ARG A 123 -21.86 -2.74 -14.07
C ARG A 123 -21.91 -2.60 -12.56
N LEU A 124 -20.85 -2.09 -11.95
CA LEU A 124 -20.70 -2.08 -10.51
C LEU A 124 -21.70 -1.16 -9.78
N GLY A 125 -22.59 -0.44 -10.48
CA GLY A 125 -23.80 0.17 -9.92
C GLY A 125 -23.57 1.22 -8.82
N GLN A 126 -22.33 1.61 -8.56
CA GLN A 126 -21.92 2.50 -7.48
C GLN A 126 -21.54 3.88 -8.04
N VAL A 127 -22.08 4.93 -7.43
CA VAL A 127 -21.58 6.29 -7.65
C VAL A 127 -20.29 6.41 -6.84
N TRP A 128 -19.15 6.32 -7.53
CA TRP A 128 -17.83 6.24 -6.93
C TRP A 128 -17.32 7.54 -6.28
N GLY A 129 -18.12 8.62 -6.28
CA GLY A 129 -17.72 9.92 -5.72
C GLY A 129 -16.46 10.51 -6.37
N LEU A 130 -16.15 10.11 -7.61
CA LEU A 130 -14.96 10.53 -8.34
C LEU A 130 -15.09 11.99 -8.81
N THR A 131 -13.97 12.71 -8.84
CA THR A 131 -13.93 14.13 -9.23
C THR A 131 -13.39 14.22 -10.66
N PRO A 132 -14.14 14.81 -11.61
CA PRO A 132 -13.60 15.09 -12.94
C PRO A 132 -12.39 16.00 -12.86
N THR A 133 -11.33 15.68 -13.61
CA THR A 133 -10.07 16.41 -13.62
C THR A 133 -9.32 16.16 -14.94
N VAL A 134 -8.04 16.52 -15.01
CA VAL A 134 -7.12 16.12 -16.07
C VAL A 134 -5.95 15.32 -15.51
N ASP A 135 -5.41 14.39 -16.30
CA ASP A 135 -4.20 13.64 -15.94
C ASP A 135 -2.91 14.45 -16.20
N ARG A 136 -1.75 13.83 -15.98
CA ARG A 136 -0.43 14.42 -16.20
C ARG A 136 -0.22 14.90 -17.65
N ASP A 137 -0.92 14.31 -18.61
CA ASP A 137 -0.83 14.63 -20.03
C ASP A 137 -1.97 15.58 -20.48
N ARG A 138 -2.68 16.21 -19.53
CA ARG A 138 -3.82 17.12 -19.74
C ARG A 138 -5.04 16.47 -20.42
N LYS A 139 -5.18 15.15 -20.36
CA LYS A 139 -6.36 14.46 -20.91
C LYS A 139 -7.48 14.42 -19.86
N PRO A 140 -8.77 14.46 -20.27
CA PRO A 140 -9.89 14.30 -19.35
C PRO A 140 -9.78 13.01 -18.52
N ALA A 141 -9.96 13.16 -17.21
CA ALA A 141 -9.67 12.17 -16.20
C ALA A 141 -10.65 12.21 -15.02
N TYR A 142 -10.60 11.19 -14.18
CA TYR A 142 -11.21 11.18 -12.85
C TYR A 142 -10.15 10.88 -11.80
N ALA A 143 -10.10 11.67 -10.72
CA ALA A 143 -9.17 11.45 -9.62
C ALA A 143 -9.79 10.65 -8.46
N PHE A 144 -8.92 9.92 -7.75
CA PHE A 144 -9.23 9.19 -6.53
C PHE A 144 -7.97 8.84 -5.72
N TRP A 145 -8.15 8.57 -4.43
CA TRP A 145 -7.07 8.14 -3.54
C TRP A 145 -6.97 6.61 -3.45
N ALA A 146 -5.76 6.11 -3.62
CA ALA A 146 -5.35 4.74 -3.35
C ALA A 146 -3.84 4.72 -3.09
N SER A 147 -3.32 3.78 -2.31
CA SER A 147 -1.89 3.72 -1.98
C SER A 147 -1.33 2.29 -1.95
N TYR A 148 -1.96 1.37 -2.68
CA TYR A 148 -1.50 0.00 -2.79
C TYR A 148 -1.30 -0.36 -4.26
N SER A 149 -0.20 -1.04 -4.55
CA SER A 149 0.08 -1.60 -5.87
C SER A 149 -0.04 -3.11 -5.83
N ILE A 150 -0.57 -3.69 -6.90
CA ILE A 150 -0.69 -5.14 -7.08
C ILE A 150 0.47 -5.66 -7.92
N ASN A 151 0.92 -6.87 -7.65
CA ASN A 151 1.88 -7.57 -8.50
C ASN A 151 1.32 -7.76 -9.91
N GLU A 152 1.91 -7.12 -10.92
CA GLU A 152 1.39 -7.10 -12.28
C GLU A 152 1.39 -8.48 -12.95
N ASN A 153 2.26 -9.41 -12.53
CA ASN A 153 2.31 -10.75 -13.12
C ASN A 153 1.05 -11.57 -12.83
N ILE A 154 0.40 -11.26 -11.72
CA ILE A 154 -0.89 -11.84 -11.37
C ILE A 154 -1.94 -11.40 -12.39
N LEU A 155 -1.87 -10.15 -12.85
CA LEU A 155 -2.81 -9.60 -13.81
C LEU A 155 -2.50 -10.04 -15.25
N MET A 156 -1.21 -10.15 -15.59
CA MET A 156 -0.75 -10.29 -16.97
C MET A 156 -0.44 -11.72 -17.41
N ARG A 157 0.06 -12.57 -16.50
CA ARG A 157 0.73 -13.82 -16.90
C ARG A 157 0.20 -15.05 -16.19
N TRP A 158 -0.06 -14.96 -14.88
CA TRP A 158 -0.52 -16.08 -14.07
C TRP A 158 -1.72 -15.70 -13.20
N PRO A 159 -2.89 -15.48 -13.83
CA PRO A 159 -4.08 -15.02 -13.12
C PRO A 159 -4.80 -16.13 -12.36
N VAL A 160 -4.22 -17.31 -12.16
CA VAL A 160 -4.85 -18.40 -11.40
C VAL A 160 -4.02 -18.70 -10.17
N LEU A 161 -4.61 -18.63 -8.97
CA LEU A 161 -3.90 -18.86 -7.70
C LEU A 161 -3.25 -20.25 -7.66
N SER A 162 -3.94 -21.27 -8.17
CA SER A 162 -3.44 -22.66 -8.22
C SER A 162 -2.20 -22.84 -9.09
N ALA A 163 -1.87 -21.88 -9.97
CA ALA A 163 -0.63 -21.91 -10.74
C ALA A 163 0.60 -21.58 -9.87
N TRP A 164 0.44 -20.89 -8.74
CA TRP A 164 1.55 -20.40 -7.93
C TRP A 164 2.09 -21.49 -7.00
N ARG A 165 3.41 -21.75 -7.06
CA ARG A 165 4.05 -22.84 -6.30
C ARG A 165 4.08 -22.60 -4.79
N TYR A 166 4.32 -21.36 -4.37
CA TYR A 166 4.37 -20.97 -2.96
C TYR A 166 3.58 -19.66 -2.74
N PRO A 167 2.23 -19.71 -2.70
CA PRO A 167 1.39 -18.53 -2.53
C PRO A 167 1.72 -17.75 -1.24
N THR A 168 1.96 -18.46 -0.14
CA THR A 168 2.34 -17.89 1.17
C THR A 168 3.72 -17.24 1.20
N ARG A 169 4.49 -17.30 0.11
CA ARG A 169 5.79 -16.63 -0.02
C ARG A 169 5.82 -15.62 -1.16
N SER A 170 4.74 -15.53 -1.94
CA SER A 170 4.65 -14.64 -3.09
C SER A 170 3.90 -13.39 -2.71
N TYR A 171 4.54 -12.23 -2.89
CA TYR A 171 3.89 -10.95 -2.64
C TYR A 171 2.75 -10.73 -3.62
N PHE A 172 1.71 -10.10 -3.10
CA PHE A 172 0.46 -9.82 -3.78
C PHE A 172 0.22 -8.32 -3.91
N LEU A 173 0.21 -7.62 -2.77
CA LEU A 173 0.07 -6.18 -2.67
C LEU A 173 1.23 -5.60 -1.88
N LEU A 174 1.58 -4.37 -2.21
CA LEU A 174 2.56 -3.58 -1.50
C LEU A 174 2.06 -2.14 -1.35
N GLU A 175 2.67 -1.39 -0.44
CA GLU A 175 2.39 0.04 -0.30
C GLU A 175 3.10 0.81 -1.41
N GLY A 176 2.33 1.50 -2.25
CA GLY A 176 2.85 2.16 -3.44
C GLY A 176 1.84 3.13 -4.05
N SER A 177 2.35 4.10 -4.78
CA SER A 177 1.56 5.13 -5.47
C SER A 177 1.33 4.82 -6.96
N ASP A 178 1.82 3.68 -7.45
CA ASP A 178 1.32 3.09 -8.68
C ASP A 178 0.29 2.01 -8.30
N MET A 179 -0.59 1.62 -9.21
CA MET A 179 -1.57 0.57 -8.97
C MET A 179 -1.05 -0.81 -9.33
N GLU A 180 0.08 -0.85 -10.03
CA GLU A 180 0.76 -2.04 -10.50
C GLU A 180 2.25 -1.94 -10.19
N THR A 181 2.91 -3.09 -10.03
CA THR A 181 4.35 -3.18 -9.83
C THR A 181 4.91 -4.43 -10.49
N SER A 182 6.09 -4.30 -11.09
CA SER A 182 6.82 -5.39 -11.71
C SER A 182 7.80 -6.07 -10.74
N PRO A 183 8.26 -7.30 -11.01
CA PRO A 183 9.27 -7.98 -10.20
C PRO A 183 10.64 -7.34 -10.43
N GLY A 184 11.31 -6.92 -9.36
CA GLY A 184 12.66 -6.36 -9.43
C GLY A 184 12.73 -4.86 -9.73
N SER A 185 11.63 -4.24 -10.15
CA SER A 185 11.45 -2.80 -10.09
C SER A 185 10.10 -2.50 -9.46
N CYS A 186 10.13 -2.29 -8.16
CA CYS A 186 9.17 -1.44 -7.50
C CYS A 186 9.34 -0.02 -8.05
N ASP A 187 8.66 0.29 -9.16
CA ASP A 187 8.54 1.63 -9.73
C ASP A 187 7.63 2.50 -8.84
N HIS A 188 7.83 2.40 -7.52
CA HIS A 188 7.07 3.09 -6.52
C HIS A 188 7.55 4.53 -6.53
N TRP A 189 6.70 5.42 -7.01
CA TRP A 189 6.81 6.82 -6.64
C TRP A 189 6.38 6.99 -5.19
N VAL A 190 7.15 6.40 -4.25
CA VAL A 190 7.00 6.75 -2.86
C VAL A 190 7.04 8.27 -2.79
N THR A 191 5.90 8.88 -2.50
CA THR A 191 5.70 10.30 -2.77
C THR A 191 6.72 11.05 -1.93
N ASN A 192 7.67 11.72 -2.60
CA ASN A 192 8.82 12.41 -2.01
C ASN A 192 9.99 11.56 -1.47
N GLY A 193 10.20 10.33 -1.98
CA GLY A 193 11.43 9.56 -1.73
C GLY A 193 11.63 9.13 -0.27
N ARG A 194 10.55 9.01 0.51
CA ARG A 194 10.57 8.55 1.91
C ARG A 194 9.66 7.36 2.12
N LEU A 195 10.24 6.20 2.40
CA LEU A 195 9.49 5.00 2.78
C LEU A 195 8.56 5.30 3.95
N PRO A 196 7.29 4.85 3.90
CA PRO A 196 6.38 4.99 5.02
C PRO A 196 6.87 4.16 6.22
N HIS A 197 6.18 4.26 7.35
CA HIS A 197 6.27 3.24 8.41
C HIS A 197 7.70 2.95 8.92
N ASN A 198 8.45 4.02 9.21
CA ASN A 198 9.81 3.98 9.77
C ASN A 198 10.81 3.21 8.88
N ASP A 199 10.96 3.67 7.64
CA ASP A 199 11.91 3.13 6.64
C ASP A 199 11.57 1.70 6.18
N GLY A 200 10.28 1.38 6.09
CA GLY A 200 9.82 0.08 5.63
C GLY A 200 8.46 0.15 4.94
N MET A 201 7.88 -1.01 4.66
CA MET A 201 6.52 -1.07 4.14
C MET A 201 5.82 -2.34 4.59
N ASN A 202 4.49 -2.29 4.61
CA ASN A 202 3.66 -3.47 4.73
C ASN A 202 3.50 -4.14 3.36
N ILE A 203 3.56 -5.46 3.36
CA ILE A 203 3.42 -6.31 2.17
C ILE A 203 2.36 -7.35 2.48
N ALA A 204 1.36 -7.45 1.60
CA ALA A 204 0.41 -8.54 1.62
C ALA A 204 0.83 -9.62 0.63
N TYR A 205 0.65 -10.88 1.01
CA TYR A 205 0.98 -12.05 0.19
C TYR A 205 -0.29 -12.69 -0.37
N LEU A 206 -0.14 -13.68 -1.26
CA LEU A 206 -1.27 -14.27 -2.00
C LEU A 206 -2.29 -15.01 -1.13
N ASP A 207 -1.94 -15.38 0.10
CA ASP A 207 -2.84 -15.93 1.12
C ASP A 207 -3.45 -14.84 2.03
N ALA A 208 -3.30 -13.58 1.63
CA ALA A 208 -3.67 -12.38 2.36
C ALA A 208 -2.94 -12.17 3.69
N HIS A 209 -1.89 -12.91 4.07
CA HIS A 209 -1.11 -12.50 5.25
C HIS A 209 -0.35 -11.20 4.96
N VAL A 210 -0.16 -10.37 5.98
CA VAL A 210 0.52 -9.08 5.86
C VAL A 210 1.71 -9.06 6.80
N LYS A 211 2.87 -8.66 6.29
CA LYS A 211 4.11 -8.53 7.05
C LYS A 211 4.72 -7.16 6.77
N TRP A 212 5.23 -6.50 7.80
CA TRP A 212 6.10 -5.35 7.60
C TRP A 212 7.52 -5.83 7.31
N THR A 213 8.16 -5.20 6.34
CA THR A 213 9.57 -5.42 6.07
C THR A 213 10.31 -4.09 5.99
N LYS A 214 11.58 -4.13 6.35
CA LYS A 214 12.47 -2.99 6.17
C LYS A 214 12.86 -2.90 4.71
N CYS A 215 12.82 -1.69 4.15
CA CYS A 215 13.13 -1.46 2.75
C CYS A 215 14.40 -0.64 2.58
N VAL A 216 15.12 -0.86 1.48
CA VAL A 216 16.33 -0.11 1.14
C VAL A 216 16.15 0.45 -0.26
N TYR A 217 16.30 1.76 -0.45
CA TYR A 217 16.31 2.35 -1.80
C TYR A 217 17.55 1.89 -2.56
N ASP A 218 17.36 1.46 -3.80
CA ASP A 218 18.42 1.50 -4.79
C ASP A 218 18.52 2.91 -5.40
N THR A 219 19.64 3.18 -6.07
CA THR A 219 19.97 4.48 -6.66
C THR A 219 19.09 4.88 -7.85
N HIS A 220 18.16 4.02 -8.28
CA HIS A 220 17.26 4.26 -9.41
C HIS A 220 15.84 4.65 -8.98
N GLY A 221 15.59 4.81 -7.67
CA GLY A 221 14.27 5.17 -7.15
C GLY A 221 13.37 3.98 -6.86
N SER A 222 13.86 2.75 -7.05
CA SER A 222 13.20 1.51 -6.61
C SER A 222 13.63 1.12 -5.20
N SER A 223 12.69 0.70 -4.35
CA SER A 223 12.96 0.15 -3.02
C SER A 223 13.20 -1.37 -3.05
N ASN A 224 14.45 -1.84 -3.00
CA ASN A 224 14.73 -3.28 -2.91
C ASN A 224 14.63 -3.81 -1.46
N THR A 225 14.14 -5.04 -1.31
CA THR A 225 14.26 -5.80 -0.04
C THR A 225 14.66 -7.24 -0.35
N SER A 226 15.51 -7.82 0.49
CA SER A 226 15.93 -9.23 0.38
C SER A 226 14.84 -10.23 0.77
N GLU A 227 13.68 -9.75 1.24
CA GLU A 227 12.56 -10.60 1.65
C GLU A 227 11.47 -10.72 0.58
N TRP A 228 11.63 -10.03 -0.56
CA TRP A 228 10.73 -10.14 -1.71
C TRP A 228 11.02 -11.41 -2.49
N SER A 229 10.68 -12.55 -1.88
CA SER A 229 10.53 -13.76 -2.67
C SER A 229 9.23 -13.70 -3.46
N TRP A 230 9.27 -14.17 -4.69
CA TRP A 230 8.08 -14.58 -5.42
C TRP A 230 8.38 -15.93 -6.04
N SER A 231 7.38 -16.81 -6.09
CA SER A 231 7.52 -18.13 -6.70
C SER A 231 6.88 -18.12 -8.08
N VAL A 232 7.66 -18.43 -9.12
CA VAL A 232 7.12 -18.78 -10.45
C VAL A 232 6.22 -20.03 -10.36
N PRO A 233 5.31 -20.24 -11.34
CA PRO A 233 4.52 -21.45 -11.43
C PRO A 233 5.35 -22.73 -11.47
N VAL A 234 4.70 -23.85 -11.11
CA VAL A 234 5.31 -25.19 -10.97
C VAL A 234 5.98 -25.70 -12.26
N ASN A 235 5.68 -25.09 -13.41
CA ASN A 235 5.97 -25.57 -14.76
C ASN A 235 6.69 -24.56 -15.69
N GLU A 236 7.13 -23.39 -15.21
CA GLU A 236 8.00 -22.49 -15.99
C GLU A 236 9.43 -22.47 -15.43
N GLN A 237 10.43 -22.70 -16.30
CA GLN A 237 11.84 -22.47 -15.95
C GLN A 237 12.05 -20.99 -15.63
N THR A 238 12.69 -20.73 -14.50
CA THR A 238 13.05 -19.41 -13.97
C THR A 238 13.79 -18.58 -15.04
N GLY A 239 13.12 -17.57 -15.58
CA GLY A 239 13.78 -16.53 -16.38
C GLY A 239 14.74 -15.66 -15.54
N PRO A 240 15.58 -14.84 -16.18
CA PRO A 240 16.76 -14.19 -15.59
C PRO A 240 16.49 -13.10 -14.53
N TRP A 241 15.23 -12.88 -14.14
CA TRP A 241 14.80 -11.84 -13.19
C TRP A 241 14.46 -12.41 -11.80
N THR A 242 15.19 -13.43 -11.37
CA THR A 242 15.20 -13.84 -9.97
C THR A 242 15.77 -12.69 -9.15
N ALA A 243 14.96 -12.09 -8.28
CA ALA A 243 15.45 -11.18 -7.24
C ALA A 243 16.68 -11.81 -6.58
N THR A 244 17.76 -11.04 -6.52
CA THR A 244 19.04 -11.45 -5.96
C THR A 244 18.84 -12.01 -4.56
N GLY A 245 19.05 -13.33 -4.42
CA GLY A 245 18.96 -14.03 -3.13
C GLY A 245 17.84 -15.06 -3.05
N GLN A 246 17.70 -15.95 -4.03
CA GLN A 246 17.10 -17.26 -3.73
C GLN A 246 17.93 -17.90 -2.60
N PRO A 247 17.34 -18.25 -1.44
CA PRO A 247 17.98 -19.24 -0.59
C PRO A 247 18.08 -20.52 -1.42
N ASP A 248 19.29 -21.03 -1.54
CA ASP A 248 19.65 -22.24 -2.26
C ASP A 248 18.64 -23.37 -1.95
N ILE A 249 17.84 -23.73 -2.95
CA ILE A 249 16.66 -24.61 -2.80
C ILE A 249 17.06 -26.09 -2.89
N THR A 250 18.33 -26.43 -2.60
CA THR A 250 18.88 -27.78 -2.74
C THR A 250 19.20 -28.51 -1.43
N SER A 251 18.83 -27.99 -0.26
CA SER A 251 18.98 -28.74 1.00
C SER A 251 17.62 -29.22 1.55
N PRO A 252 17.48 -30.53 1.87
CA PRO A 252 16.24 -31.15 2.34
C PRO A 252 15.79 -30.65 3.72
#